data_AF-A0A5K1BKA7-F1
#
_entry.id   AF-A0A5K1BKA7-F1
#
_cell.length_a   1.000
_cell.length_b   1.000
_cell.length_c   1.000
_cell.angle_alpha   90.00
_cell.angle_beta   90.00
_cell.angle_gamma   90.00
#
_symmetry.space_group_name_H-M   'P 1'
#
loop_
_entity.id
_entity.type
_entity.pdbx_description
1 polymer ?
#
loop_
_entity_poly.entity_id
_entity_poly.type
_entity_poly.pdbx_seq_one_letter_code
_entity_poly.pdbx_strand_id
1 'polypeptide(L)' 'MGGPSWDVKLGRRDARTASKAAANADLPAPSSSLDQLVSKFQQHGLSVQDLVALS' A
#
# COMPACT_ATOMS: atom_id res chain seq x y z
N MET A 1 19.82 10.04 2.28
CA MET A 1 18.61 10.81 1.94
C MET A 1 18.83 11.47 0.58
N GLY A 2 18.70 10.70 -0.51
CA GLY A 2 19.01 11.15 -1.88
C GLY A 2 18.08 10.49 -2.90
N GLY A 3 16.84 10.23 -2.48
CA GLY A 3 15.83 9.61 -3.31
C GLY A 3 15.29 10.58 -4.37
N PRO A 4 14.60 10.05 -5.39
CA PRO A 4 13.98 10.86 -6.43
C PRO A 4 12.95 11.82 -5.82
N SER A 5 12.81 13.01 -6.40
CA SER A 5 11.70 13.91 -6.11
C SER A 5 10.51 13.52 -6.98
N TRP A 6 9.30 13.59 -6.44
CA TRP A 6 8.07 13.38 -7.19
C TRP A 6 7.05 14.48 -6.89
N ASP A 7 6.31 14.87 -7.91
CA ASP A 7 5.25 15.85 -7.78
C ASP A 7 4.05 15.25 -7.05
N VAL A 8 3.78 15.75 -5.84
CA VAL A 8 2.67 15.29 -5.00
C VAL A 8 1.38 15.99 -5.45
N LYS A 9 0.42 15.23 -5.97
CA LYS A 9 -0.93 15.74 -6.29
C LYS A 9 -1.68 16.09 -5.00
N LEU A 10 -2.12 17.33 -4.88
CA LEU A 10 -2.88 17.85 -3.73
C LEU A 10 -4.40 17.76 -3.95
N GLY A 11 -5.18 17.92 -2.88
CA GLY A 11 -6.65 17.94 -2.95
C GLY A 11 -7.37 16.73 -2.36
N ARG A 12 -6.64 15.78 -1.76
CA ARG A 12 -7.25 14.72 -0.95
C ARG A 12 -7.96 15.35 0.27
N ARG A 13 -9.20 14.90 0.50
CA ARG A 13 -10.01 15.32 1.65
C ARG A 13 -9.88 14.30 2.78
N ASP A 14 -9.86 14.79 4.01
CA ASP A 14 -9.74 13.93 5.19
C ASP A 14 -10.98 13.04 5.37
N ALA A 15 -10.73 11.78 5.74
CA ALA A 15 -11.78 10.85 6.10
C ALA A 15 -12.37 11.22 7.47
N ARG A 16 -13.70 11.11 7.62
CA ARG A 16 -14.40 11.37 8.89
C ARG A 16 -14.46 10.16 9.81
N THR A 17 -14.06 9.00 9.32
CA THR A 17 -14.11 7.72 10.03
C THR A 17 -12.83 6.93 9.76
N ALA A 18 -12.36 6.21 10.76
CA ALA A 18 -11.25 5.26 10.64
C ALA A 18 -11.79 3.83 10.77
N SER A 19 -11.22 2.88 10.03
CA SER A 19 -11.62 1.47 10.09
C SER A 19 -10.42 0.58 10.43
N LYS A 20 -10.37 0.12 11.69
CA LYS A 20 -9.36 -0.85 12.15
C LYS A 20 -9.52 -2.21 11.46
N ALA A 21 -10.77 -2.60 11.17
CA ALA A 21 -11.05 -3.84 10.46
C ALA A 21 -10.50 -3.81 9.03
N ALA A 22 -10.69 -2.69 8.32
CA ALA A 22 -10.09 -2.51 6.99
C ALA A 22 -8.56 -2.51 7.07
N ALA A 23 -7.96 -1.85 8.06
CA ALA A 23 -6.52 -1.89 8.25
C ALA A 23 -5.97 -3.32 8.46
N ASN A 24 -6.65 -4.16 9.24
CA ASN A 24 -6.24 -5.55 9.43
C ASN A 24 -6.44 -6.41 8.18
N ALA A 25 -7.43 -6.08 7.34
CA ALA A 25 -7.66 -6.78 6.08
C ALA A 25 -6.65 -6.38 4.99
N ASP A 26 -6.31 -5.09 4.92
CA ASP A 26 -5.55 -4.51 3.80
C ASP A 26 -4.04 -4.48 4.07
N LEU A 27 -3.60 -4.43 5.34
CA LEU A 27 -2.17 -4.44 5.68
C LEU A 27 -1.63 -5.88 5.77
N PRO A 28 -0.60 -6.25 4.99
CA PRO A 28 0.06 -7.54 5.16
C PRO A 28 0.82 -7.59 6.50
N ALA A 29 0.77 -8.74 7.17
CA ALA A 29 1.59 -8.97 8.35
C ALA A 29 3.05 -9.21 7.91
N PRO A 30 4.06 -8.94 8.77
CA PRO A 30 5.46 -9.25 8.45
C PRO A 30 5.72 -10.75 8.23
N SER A 31 4.77 -11.62 8.61
CA SER A 31 4.79 -13.06 8.36
C SER A 31 3.96 -13.50 7.13
N SER A 32 3.40 -12.57 6.35
CA SER A 32 2.62 -12.89 5.15
C SER A 32 3.52 -13.47 4.06
N SER A 33 3.07 -14.53 3.40
CA SER A 33 3.81 -15.14 2.28
C SER A 33 3.80 -14.24 1.05
N LEU A 34 4.77 -14.44 0.15
CA LEU A 34 4.91 -13.67 -1.09
C LEU A 34 3.59 -13.63 -1.90
N ASP A 35 2.88 -14.75 -1.97
CA ASP A 35 1.58 -14.84 -2.67
C ASP A 35 0.49 -13.98 -2.03
N GLN A 36 0.50 -13.83 -0.69
CA GLN A 36 -0.43 -12.96 0.03
C GLN A 36 -0.09 -11.49 -0.20
N LEU A 37 1.21 -11.14 -0.23
CA LEU A 37 1.65 -9.78 -0.56
C LEU A 37 1.27 -9.42 -2.00
N VAL A 38 1.51 -10.32 -2.97
CA VAL A 38 1.14 -10.11 -4.37
C VAL A 38 -0.37 -9.92 -4.51
N SER A 39 -1.18 -10.78 -3.86
CA SER A 39 -2.64 -10.66 -3.91
C SER A 39 -3.15 -9.35 -3.32
N LYS A 40 -2.58 -8.88 -2.20
CA LYS A 40 -2.96 -7.59 -1.59
C LYS A 40 -2.54 -6.39 -2.43
N PHE A 41 -1.35 -6.40 -3.02
CA PHE A 41 -0.92 -5.33 -3.93
C PHE A 41 -1.80 -5.28 -5.18
N GLN A 42 -2.14 -6.44 -5.75
CA GLN A 42 -3.08 -6.54 -6.88
C GLN A 42 -4.48 -6.01 -6.55
N GLN A 43 -4.98 -6.21 -5.32
CA GLN A 43 -6.27 -5.66 -4.87
C GLN A 43 -6.29 -4.12 -4.87
N HIS A 44 -5.14 -3.48 -4.68
CA HIS A 44 -4.98 -2.03 -4.78
C HIS A 44 -4.55 -1.55 -6.17
N GLY A 45 -4.55 -2.43 -7.17
CA GLY A 45 -4.16 -2.12 -8.55
C GLY A 45 -2.65 -1.93 -8.74
N LEU A 46 -1.84 -2.40 -7.79
CA LEU A 46 -0.37 -2.35 -7.84
C LEU A 46 0.19 -3.66 -8.37
N SER A 47 1.26 -3.58 -9.16
CA SER A 47 1.93 -4.73 -9.76
C SER A 47 2.96 -5.36 -8.83
N VAL A 48 3.45 -6.56 -9.18
CA VAL A 48 4.57 -7.21 -8.48
C VAL A 48 5.84 -6.35 -8.52
N GLN A 49 6.00 -5.53 -9.55
CA GLN A 49 7.14 -4.63 -9.70
C GLN A 49 7.05 -3.45 -8.72
N ASP A 50 5.83 -2.97 -8.44
CA ASP A 50 5.57 -1.96 -7.40
C ASP A 50 5.83 -2.54 -6.00
N LEU A 51 5.53 -3.82 -5.79
CA LEU A 51 5.84 -4.52 -4.53
C LEU A 51 7.35 -4.52 -4.24
N VAL A 52 8.20 -4.80 -5.24
CA VAL A 52 9.66 -4.80 -5.08
C VAL A 52 10.23 -3.38 -4.93
N ALA A 53 9.61 -2.39 -5.56
CA ALA A 53 10.05 -0.99 -5.45
C ALA A 53 9.65 -0.33 -4.10
N LEU A 54 8.61 -0.84 -3.43
CA LEU A 54 8.04 -0.29 -2.20
C LEU A 54 8.36 -1.11 -0.92
N SER A 55 9.09 -2.23 -1.04
CA SER A 55 9.57 -3.05 0.09
C SER A 55 10.87 -2.49 0.69
#